data_AF-A0A942EM98-F1
#
_entry.id   AF-A0A942EM98-F1
#
_cell.length_a   1.000
_cell.length_b   1.000
_cell.length_c   1.000
_cell.angle_alpha   90.00
_cell.angle_beta   90.00
_cell.angle_gamma   90.00
#
_symmetry.space_group_name_H-M   'P 1'
#
loop_
_entity.id
_entity.type
_entity.pdbx_description
1 polymer ?
#
loop_
_entity_poly.entity_id
_entity_poly.type
_entity_poly.pdbx_seq_one_letter_code
_entity_poly.pdbx_strand_id
1 'polypeptide(L)'
;MMTKMQFGYDEEGNEILIKEGLYQVMMAWEKPYMEACIDALQPSGDVLEVGFGLGYSSTRIQYYHPKTHTIIEYDPTVAARAREWAKQYVGITIIEKTWQEALPALGRFDAVFFDDYPLEAAGVIEASLKEAQRAAPLVEEGIKRMKEAADKIPQMTSVHYQDKDLEQLVTMVSEEEKQKLPRFFLELYRNQQISRAQVECYVSAQDLEGIEVQEKKTFPGRSDRLFEFLVPCLKEHMRIGARFSCYVEDPSSKYGHPLFEEHIILNPMLSYKERWIDIEVPSYCKYYSGNQALVITITKEG
;
A
#
# COMPACT_ATOMS: atom_id res chain seq x y z
N MET A 1 -11.29 -20.96 7.25
CA MET A 1 -12.54 -20.58 7.94
C MET A 1 -13.04 -19.31 7.28
N MET A 2 -14.33 -19.18 6.99
CA MET A 2 -14.88 -17.91 6.52
C MET A 2 -14.71 -16.88 7.64
N THR A 3 -13.93 -15.84 7.35
CA THR A 3 -13.83 -14.62 8.15
C THR A 3 -15.25 -14.08 8.34
N LYS A 4 -15.66 -13.80 9.58
CA LYS A 4 -17.05 -13.40 9.87
C LYS A 4 -17.07 -11.99 10.46
N MET A 5 -17.47 -11.01 9.66
CA MET A 5 -17.82 -9.69 10.16
C MET A 5 -19.20 -9.70 10.83
N GLN A 6 -19.38 -8.83 11.82
CA GLN A 6 -20.61 -8.67 12.59
C GLN A 6 -20.81 -7.19 12.92
N PHE A 7 -22.03 -6.70 12.71
CA PHE A 7 -22.43 -5.39 13.21
C PHE A 7 -22.76 -5.48 14.70
N GLY A 8 -22.40 -4.46 15.45
CA GLY A 8 -22.68 -4.35 16.88
C GLY A 8 -22.76 -2.89 17.31
N TYR A 9 -22.68 -2.69 18.63
CA TYR A 9 -22.64 -1.38 19.24
C TYR A 9 -21.43 -1.28 20.17
N ASP A 10 -20.78 -0.12 20.19
CA ASP A 10 -19.69 0.20 21.10
C ASP A 10 -20.19 0.59 22.51
N GLU A 11 -19.25 0.99 23.38
CA GLU A 11 -19.54 1.36 24.77
C GLU A 11 -20.44 2.59 24.90
N GLU A 12 -20.52 3.43 23.86
CA GLU A 12 -21.37 4.62 23.79
C GLU A 12 -22.68 4.37 23.04
N GLY A 13 -22.90 3.14 22.57
CA GLY A 13 -24.09 2.76 21.81
C GLY A 13 -24.05 3.16 20.33
N ASN A 14 -22.88 3.53 19.81
CA ASN A 14 -22.71 3.82 18.39
C ASN A 14 -22.39 2.53 17.62
N GLU A 15 -22.71 2.53 16.33
CA GLU A 15 -22.50 1.36 15.49
C GLU A 15 -21.02 1.04 15.27
N ILE A 16 -20.68 -0.24 15.31
CA ILE A 16 -19.35 -0.77 15.09
C ILE A 16 -19.39 -2.03 14.22
N LEU A 17 -18.37 -2.20 13.38
CA LEU A 17 -18.10 -3.44 12.65
C LEU A 17 -17.00 -4.22 13.36
N ILE A 18 -17.27 -5.50 13.65
CA ILE A 18 -16.39 -6.37 14.43
C ILE A 18 -16.07 -7.63 13.63
N LYS A 19 -14.78 -7.96 13.54
CA LYS A 19 -14.29 -9.23 12.98
C LYS A 19 -14.14 -10.27 14.09
N GLU A 20 -14.71 -11.45 13.85
CA GLU A 20 -14.60 -12.61 14.74
C GLU A 20 -15.08 -12.35 16.19
N GLY A 21 -15.91 -11.33 16.39
CA GLY A 21 -16.41 -10.92 17.72
C GLY A 21 -15.34 -10.31 18.63
N LEU A 22 -14.13 -10.06 18.13
CA LEU A 22 -12.97 -9.68 18.94
C LEU A 22 -12.30 -8.39 18.47
N TYR A 23 -12.23 -8.18 17.15
CA TYR A 23 -11.42 -7.12 16.57
C TYR A 23 -12.31 -6.03 15.98
N GLN A 24 -12.12 -4.80 16.45
CA GLN A 24 -12.78 -3.63 15.89
C GLN A 24 -12.22 -3.41 14.48
N VAL A 25 -13.11 -3.31 13.49
CA VAL A 25 -12.77 -3.10 12.08
C VAL A 25 -13.07 -1.67 11.66
N MET A 26 -14.26 -1.19 12.02
CA MET A 26 -14.72 0.15 11.66
C MET A 26 -15.67 0.68 12.73
N MET A 27 -15.56 1.96 13.09
CA MET A 27 -16.35 2.60 14.14
C MET A 27 -17.01 3.89 13.65
N ALA A 28 -18.04 4.36 14.37
CA ALA A 28 -18.79 5.56 14.00
C ALA A 28 -17.96 6.86 13.94
N TRP A 29 -16.89 6.96 14.73
CA TRP A 29 -16.00 8.12 14.73
C TRP A 29 -15.33 8.36 13.38
N GLU A 30 -15.17 7.33 12.55
CA GLU A 30 -14.52 7.42 11.24
C GLU A 30 -15.37 8.15 10.20
N LYS A 31 -16.68 8.33 10.46
CA LYS A 31 -17.59 8.97 9.51
C LYS A 31 -17.07 10.33 8.98
N PRO A 32 -16.73 11.33 9.81
CA PRO A 32 -16.17 12.60 9.32
C PRO A 32 -14.86 12.42 8.53
N TYR A 33 -14.05 11.40 8.84
CA TYR A 33 -12.83 11.12 8.10
C TYR A 33 -13.15 10.55 6.70
N MET A 34 -13.99 9.52 6.63
CA MET A 34 -14.43 8.95 5.36
C MET A 34 -15.08 10.00 4.47
N GLU A 35 -15.95 10.84 5.05
CA GLU A 35 -16.58 11.95 4.31
C GLU A 35 -15.55 12.95 3.77
N ALA A 36 -14.53 13.29 4.56
CA ALA A 36 -13.46 14.19 4.13
C ALA A 36 -12.57 13.62 3.02
N CYS A 37 -12.34 12.30 3.00
CA CYS A 37 -11.65 11.62 1.89
C CYS A 37 -12.48 11.69 0.61
N ILE A 38 -13.77 11.37 0.70
CA ILE A 38 -14.67 11.47 -0.46
C ILE A 38 -14.84 12.91 -0.94
N ASP A 39 -14.87 13.89 -0.04
CA ASP A 39 -14.93 15.30 -0.40
C ASP A 39 -13.68 15.80 -1.12
N ALA A 40 -12.51 15.26 -0.79
CA ALA A 40 -11.27 15.54 -1.52
C ALA A 40 -11.26 14.82 -2.88
N LEU A 41 -11.80 13.59 -2.94
CA LEU A 41 -11.96 12.82 -4.17
C LEU A 41 -12.94 13.49 -5.16
N GLN A 42 -13.97 14.19 -4.67
CA GLN A 42 -15.12 14.75 -5.41
C GLN A 42 -15.59 13.82 -6.55
N PRO A 43 -16.03 12.60 -6.24
CA PRO A 43 -16.27 11.58 -7.25
C PRO A 43 -17.28 12.04 -8.31
N SER A 44 -17.08 11.62 -9.55
CA SER A 44 -17.99 11.88 -10.68
C SER A 44 -17.84 10.76 -11.70
N GLY A 45 -18.77 10.64 -12.65
CA GLY A 45 -18.67 9.60 -13.68
C GLY A 45 -18.81 8.18 -13.12
N ASP A 46 -18.01 7.25 -13.62
CA ASP A 46 -18.02 5.86 -13.15
C ASP A 46 -17.08 5.72 -11.94
N VAL A 47 -17.61 5.34 -10.77
CA VAL A 47 -16.86 5.27 -9.50
C VAL A 47 -16.65 3.83 -9.05
N LEU A 48 -15.43 3.51 -8.61
CA LEU A 48 -15.09 2.26 -7.93
C LEU A 48 -14.84 2.53 -6.44
N GLU A 49 -15.45 1.73 -5.58
CA GLU A 49 -15.22 1.68 -4.14
C GLU A 49 -14.82 0.25 -3.74
N VAL A 50 -13.80 0.13 -2.89
CA VAL A 50 -13.43 -1.12 -2.22
C VAL A 50 -13.68 -0.96 -0.73
N GLY A 51 -14.46 -1.88 -0.18
CA GLY A 51 -14.90 -1.86 1.22
C GLY A 51 -16.16 -1.03 1.41
N PHE A 52 -17.27 -1.67 1.78
CA PHE A 52 -18.50 -0.98 2.12
C PHE A 52 -18.53 -0.59 3.61
N GLY A 53 -18.05 -1.49 4.48
CA GLY A 53 -18.01 -1.27 5.92
C GLY A 53 -19.37 -0.87 6.52
N LEU A 54 -19.44 0.33 7.12
CA LEU A 54 -20.65 0.93 7.66
C LEU A 54 -21.41 1.82 6.64
N GLY A 55 -20.92 1.94 5.40
CA GLY A 55 -21.56 2.67 4.31
C GLY A 55 -21.37 4.19 4.33
N TYR A 56 -20.41 4.71 5.11
CA TYR A 56 -20.14 6.15 5.22
C TYR A 56 -19.59 6.73 3.92
N SER A 57 -18.51 6.14 3.39
CA SER A 57 -17.93 6.51 2.10
C SER A 57 -18.95 6.32 0.99
N SER A 58 -19.64 5.17 0.92
CA SER A 58 -20.64 4.90 -0.12
C SER A 58 -21.77 5.93 -0.15
N THR A 59 -22.31 6.29 1.03
CA THR A 59 -23.35 7.31 1.16
C THR A 59 -22.83 8.69 0.74
N ARG A 60 -21.58 9.03 1.11
CA ARG A 60 -20.98 10.30 0.69
C ARG A 60 -20.68 10.32 -0.81
N ILE A 61 -20.29 9.20 -1.42
CA ILE A 61 -20.10 9.11 -2.87
C ILE A 61 -21.44 9.38 -3.58
N GLN A 62 -22.55 8.82 -3.10
CA GLN A 62 -23.87 9.04 -3.69
C GLN A 62 -24.36 10.50 -3.59
N TYR A 63 -23.91 11.26 -2.59
CA TYR A 63 -24.17 12.70 -2.50
C TYR A 63 -23.63 13.49 -3.71
N TYR A 64 -22.56 13.00 -4.36
CA TYR A 64 -21.99 13.61 -5.57
C TYR A 64 -22.67 13.15 -6.87
N HIS A 65 -23.70 12.32 -6.80
CA HIS A 65 -24.48 11.83 -7.95
C HIS A 65 -23.60 11.23 -9.08
N PRO A 66 -22.82 10.17 -8.79
CA PRO A 66 -22.02 9.51 -9.81
C PRO A 66 -22.93 8.89 -10.89
N LYS A 67 -22.36 8.67 -12.08
CA LYS A 67 -23.07 8.00 -13.19
C LYS A 67 -23.28 6.52 -12.89
N THR A 68 -22.25 5.85 -12.35
CA THR A 68 -22.35 4.48 -11.81
C THR A 68 -21.49 4.37 -10.56
N HIS A 69 -21.87 3.49 -9.65
CA HIS A 69 -21.12 3.24 -8.43
C HIS A 69 -20.94 1.74 -8.21
N THR A 70 -19.72 1.26 -8.42
CA THR A 70 -19.36 -0.14 -8.23
C THR A 70 -18.67 -0.30 -6.88
N ILE A 71 -19.22 -1.15 -6.02
CA ILE A 71 -18.68 -1.43 -4.69
C ILE A 71 -18.23 -2.89 -4.65
N ILE A 72 -16.97 -3.13 -4.31
CA ILE A 72 -16.43 -4.46 -4.05
C ILE A 72 -16.46 -4.70 -2.54
N GLU A 73 -17.20 -5.71 -2.10
CA GLU A 73 -17.32 -6.09 -0.70
C GLU A 73 -17.27 -7.61 -0.57
N TYR A 74 -16.24 -8.13 0.09
CA TYR A 74 -16.02 -9.57 0.20
C TYR A 74 -16.87 -10.23 1.29
N ASP A 75 -17.11 -9.54 2.42
CA ASP A 75 -17.80 -10.18 3.55
C ASP A 75 -19.30 -10.31 3.26
N PRO A 76 -19.89 -11.53 3.31
CA PRO A 76 -21.30 -11.74 2.97
C PRO A 76 -22.29 -10.97 3.87
N THR A 77 -21.94 -10.71 5.12
CA THR A 77 -22.76 -9.96 6.09
C THR A 77 -22.78 -8.49 5.71
N VAL A 78 -21.61 -7.92 5.41
CA VAL A 78 -21.47 -6.53 4.98
C VAL A 78 -22.10 -6.33 3.60
N ALA A 79 -21.85 -7.24 2.65
CA ALA A 79 -22.47 -7.23 1.33
C ALA A 79 -24.00 -7.28 1.39
N ALA A 80 -24.58 -8.06 2.31
CA ALA A 80 -26.03 -8.09 2.51
C ALA A 80 -26.59 -6.73 2.90
N ARG A 81 -25.91 -6.00 3.79
CA ARG A 81 -26.27 -4.63 4.14
C ARG A 81 -26.07 -3.67 2.95
N ALA A 82 -24.97 -3.81 2.22
CA ALA A 82 -24.69 -3.00 1.03
C ALA A 82 -25.81 -3.15 -0.03
N ARG A 83 -26.31 -4.37 -0.26
CA ARG A 83 -27.45 -4.62 -1.16
C ARG A 83 -28.73 -3.94 -0.70
N GLU A 84 -29.03 -3.94 0.61
CA GLU A 84 -30.21 -3.24 1.13
C GLU A 84 -30.07 -1.73 0.98
N TRP A 85 -28.91 -1.19 1.33
CA TRP A 85 -28.58 0.23 1.15
C TRP A 85 -28.68 0.65 -0.32
N ALA A 86 -28.19 -0.18 -1.24
CA ALA A 86 -28.17 0.10 -2.68
C ALA A 86 -29.57 0.29 -3.29
N LYS A 87 -30.63 -0.27 -2.69
CA LYS A 87 -32.02 -0.10 -3.17
C LYS A 87 -32.51 1.35 -3.14
N GLN A 88 -31.83 2.22 -2.38
CA GLN A 88 -32.20 3.63 -2.24
C GLN A 88 -31.68 4.50 -3.40
N TYR A 89 -30.80 3.96 -4.25
CA TYR A 89 -30.16 4.68 -5.34
C TYR A 89 -30.23 3.91 -6.65
N VAL A 90 -29.82 4.56 -7.73
CA VAL A 90 -29.75 3.97 -9.08
C VAL A 90 -28.30 3.84 -9.51
N GLY A 91 -28.00 2.87 -10.38
CA GLY A 91 -26.66 2.70 -10.95
C GLY A 91 -25.62 2.13 -9.98
N ILE A 92 -26.04 1.49 -8.89
CA ILE A 92 -25.15 0.79 -7.97
C ILE A 92 -24.96 -0.67 -8.40
N THR A 93 -23.72 -1.14 -8.38
CA THR A 93 -23.36 -2.56 -8.56
C THR A 93 -22.56 -3.02 -7.34
N ILE A 94 -23.01 -4.08 -6.67
CA ILE A 94 -22.28 -4.72 -5.56
C ILE A 94 -21.62 -5.99 -6.09
N ILE A 95 -20.30 -6.12 -5.86
CA ILE A 95 -19.50 -7.27 -6.27
C ILE A 95 -19.01 -8.01 -5.02
N GLU A 96 -19.53 -9.21 -4.82
CA GLU A 96 -19.29 -10.04 -3.64
C GLU A 96 -18.07 -10.94 -3.80
N LYS A 97 -16.89 -10.30 -3.93
CA LYS A 97 -15.59 -10.94 -4.14
C LYS A 97 -14.49 -10.15 -3.45
N THR A 98 -13.31 -10.73 -3.37
CA THR A 98 -12.11 -9.94 -3.07
C THR A 98 -11.83 -8.97 -4.22
N TRP A 99 -11.16 -7.84 -3.93
CA TRP A 99 -10.77 -6.91 -4.99
C TRP A 99 -9.78 -7.56 -5.97
N GLN A 100 -8.93 -8.47 -5.51
CA GLN A 100 -8.01 -9.25 -6.35
C GLN A 100 -8.75 -10.06 -7.43
N GLU A 101 -9.88 -10.68 -7.06
CA GLU A 101 -10.68 -11.48 -7.98
C GLU A 101 -11.61 -10.65 -8.86
N ALA A 102 -12.09 -9.51 -8.35
CA ALA A 102 -13.01 -8.64 -9.06
C ALA A 102 -12.29 -7.79 -10.11
N LEU A 103 -11.18 -7.15 -9.73
CA LEU A 103 -10.52 -6.09 -10.50
C LEU A 103 -10.21 -6.50 -11.96
N PRO A 104 -9.69 -7.71 -12.27
CA PRO A 104 -9.39 -8.11 -13.65
C PRO A 104 -10.60 -8.14 -14.60
N ALA A 105 -11.83 -8.21 -14.07
CA ALA A 105 -13.06 -8.22 -14.86
C ALA A 105 -13.70 -6.83 -15.00
N LEU A 106 -13.13 -5.80 -14.35
CA LEU A 106 -13.70 -4.45 -14.33
C LEU A 106 -13.16 -3.56 -15.44
N GLY A 107 -13.95 -2.56 -15.79
CA GLY A 107 -13.58 -1.51 -16.74
C GLY A 107 -12.75 -0.41 -16.10
N ARG A 108 -12.83 0.78 -16.69
CA ARG A 108 -12.18 2.00 -16.20
C ARG A 108 -13.14 2.90 -15.44
N PHE A 109 -12.60 3.64 -14.49
CA PHE A 109 -13.29 4.53 -13.57
C PHE A 109 -12.71 5.94 -13.62
N ASP A 110 -13.54 6.91 -13.27
CA ASP A 110 -13.23 8.34 -13.17
C ASP A 110 -12.88 8.73 -11.72
N ALA A 111 -13.32 7.92 -10.74
CA ALA A 111 -12.90 8.03 -9.36
C ALA A 111 -12.76 6.64 -8.73
N VAL A 112 -11.77 6.48 -7.86
CA VAL A 112 -11.52 5.24 -7.12
C VAL A 112 -11.34 5.59 -5.63
N PHE A 113 -12.07 4.88 -4.77
CA PHE A 113 -11.91 4.95 -3.32
C PHE A 113 -11.52 3.57 -2.77
N PHE A 114 -10.49 3.53 -1.93
CA PHE A 114 -9.97 2.28 -1.36
C PHE A 114 -10.01 2.31 0.17
N ASP A 115 -10.79 1.42 0.77
CA ASP A 115 -10.87 1.20 2.21
C ASP A 115 -10.92 -0.30 2.49
N ASP A 116 -9.77 -0.95 2.48
CA ASP A 116 -9.67 -2.40 2.58
C ASP A 116 -9.25 -2.84 3.99
N TYR A 117 -9.76 -4.00 4.41
CA TYR A 117 -9.38 -4.63 5.67
C TYR A 117 -8.78 -6.02 5.43
N PRO A 118 -7.60 -6.34 6.00
CA PRO A 118 -6.94 -7.62 5.75
C PRO A 118 -7.80 -8.83 6.13
N LEU A 119 -7.83 -9.85 5.28
CA LEU A 119 -8.66 -11.05 5.47
C LEU A 119 -8.02 -12.05 6.44
N GLU A 120 -6.72 -11.97 6.67
CA GLU A 120 -5.95 -12.83 7.58
C GLU A 120 -6.55 -12.83 8.98
N ALA A 121 -6.40 -13.94 9.71
CA ALA A 121 -6.85 -14.02 11.09
C ALA A 121 -6.18 -12.90 11.91
N ALA A 122 -6.92 -12.22 12.76
CA ALA A 122 -6.41 -11.00 13.37
C ALA A 122 -5.27 -11.25 14.38
N GLY A 123 -5.14 -12.46 14.93
CA GLY A 123 -3.93 -12.87 15.67
C GLY A 123 -2.66 -12.95 14.79
N VAL A 124 -2.81 -13.26 13.50
CA VAL A 124 -1.71 -13.19 12.52
C VAL A 124 -1.37 -11.75 12.24
N ILE A 125 -2.38 -10.88 12.05
CA ILE A 125 -2.18 -9.44 11.86
C ILE A 125 -1.42 -8.84 13.04
N GLU A 126 -1.83 -9.12 14.27
CA GLU A 126 -1.21 -8.60 15.50
C GLU A 126 0.25 -9.09 15.65
N ALA A 127 0.52 -10.37 15.36
CA ALA A 127 1.88 -10.90 15.38
C ALA A 127 2.77 -10.20 14.34
N SER A 128 2.28 -10.02 13.11
CA SER A 128 3.01 -9.32 12.06
C SER A 128 3.24 -7.84 12.38
N LEU A 129 2.27 -7.15 13.01
CA LEU A 129 2.44 -5.77 13.45
C LEU A 129 3.54 -5.65 14.52
N LYS A 130 3.57 -6.57 15.50
CA LYS A 130 4.62 -6.62 16.53
C LYS A 130 6.01 -6.87 15.94
N GLU A 131 6.12 -7.76 14.95
CA GLU A 131 7.37 -8.02 14.25
C GLU A 131 7.84 -6.81 13.43
N ALA A 132 6.92 -6.16 12.69
CA ALA A 132 7.22 -4.96 11.92
C ALA A 132 7.71 -3.82 12.83
N GLN A 133 7.06 -3.58 13.97
CA GLN A 133 7.47 -2.58 14.95
C GLN A 133 8.87 -2.86 15.52
N ARG A 134 9.21 -4.13 15.74
CA ARG A 134 10.57 -4.52 16.19
C ARG A 134 11.62 -4.30 15.11
N ALA A 135 11.26 -4.50 13.84
CA ALA A 135 12.18 -4.37 12.72
C ALA A 135 12.35 -2.92 12.22
N ALA A 136 11.35 -2.05 12.43
CA ALA A 136 11.33 -0.69 11.90
C ALA A 136 12.59 0.14 12.23
N PRO A 137 13.10 0.16 13.49
CA PRO A 137 14.31 0.93 13.81
C PRO A 137 15.56 0.45 13.07
N LEU A 138 15.68 -0.87 12.86
CA LEU A 138 16.80 -1.48 12.15
C LEU A 138 16.77 -1.14 10.65
N VAL A 139 15.57 -1.13 10.06
CA VAL A 139 15.37 -0.74 8.66
C VAL A 139 15.68 0.74 8.46
N GLU A 140 15.18 1.60 9.34
CA GLU A 140 15.43 3.05 9.30
C GLU A 140 16.93 3.36 9.43
N GLU A 141 17.62 2.72 10.38
CA GLU A 141 19.07 2.86 10.53
C GLU A 141 19.83 2.35 9.29
N GLY A 142 19.38 1.25 8.68
CA GLY A 142 19.92 0.74 7.43
C GLY A 142 19.80 1.73 6.27
N ILE A 143 18.60 2.31 6.07
CA ILE A 143 18.34 3.32 5.03
C ILE A 143 19.20 4.56 5.27
N LYS A 144 19.29 5.04 6.51
CA LYS A 144 20.12 6.20 6.86
C LYS A 144 21.59 5.98 6.50
N ARG A 145 22.15 4.82 6.88
CA ARG A 145 23.54 4.47 6.55
C ARG A 145 23.76 4.36 5.04
N MET A 146 22.80 3.81 4.31
CA MET A 146 22.85 3.75 2.84
C MET A 146 22.84 5.13 2.21
N LYS A 147 22.01 6.05 2.70
CA LYS A 147 21.97 7.45 2.25
C LYS A 147 23.27 8.19 2.55
N GLU A 148 23.79 8.05 3.78
CA GLU A 148 25.08 8.62 4.16
C GLU A 148 26.24 8.08 3.30
N ALA A 149 26.19 6.80 2.93
CA ALA A 149 27.18 6.20 2.04
C ALA A 149 27.04 6.75 0.60
N ALA A 150 25.82 6.89 0.10
CA ALA A 150 25.53 7.47 -1.21
C ALA A 150 25.96 8.95 -1.31
N ASP A 151 25.72 9.75 -0.27
CA ASP A 151 26.14 11.17 -0.23
C ASP A 151 27.66 11.32 -0.25
N LYS A 152 28.38 10.41 0.43
CA LYS A 152 29.86 10.42 0.46
C LYS A 152 30.47 9.88 -0.82
N ILE A 153 29.77 9.00 -1.53
CA ILE A 153 30.24 8.37 -2.76
C ILE A 153 29.10 8.41 -3.79
N PRO A 154 28.85 9.57 -4.44
CA PRO A 154 27.72 9.74 -5.37
C PRO A 154 27.77 8.79 -6.57
N GLN A 155 28.96 8.29 -6.89
CA GLN A 155 29.18 7.36 -8.00
C GLN A 155 28.90 5.88 -7.62
N MET A 156 28.63 5.58 -6.34
CA MET A 156 28.53 4.21 -5.82
C MET A 156 27.45 3.35 -6.50
N THR A 157 26.42 3.96 -7.09
CA THR A 157 25.35 3.27 -7.83
C THR A 157 25.50 3.32 -9.36
N SER A 158 26.52 4.02 -9.88
CA SER A 158 26.73 4.24 -11.33
C SER A 158 28.13 3.85 -11.83
N VAL A 159 29.02 3.42 -10.93
CA VAL A 159 30.37 2.94 -11.30
C VAL A 159 30.28 1.57 -11.96
N HIS A 160 30.95 1.45 -13.10
CA HIS A 160 31.26 0.16 -13.73
C HIS A 160 32.69 -0.26 -13.38
N TYR A 161 32.82 -1.36 -12.64
CA TYR A 161 34.12 -1.84 -12.17
C TYR A 161 34.82 -2.68 -13.24
N GLN A 162 36.13 -2.47 -13.40
CA GLN A 162 36.99 -3.29 -14.25
C GLN A 162 37.54 -4.47 -13.45
N ASP A 163 38.05 -5.49 -14.13
CA ASP A 163 38.57 -6.72 -13.48
C ASP A 163 39.62 -6.42 -12.42
N LYS A 164 40.55 -5.50 -12.73
CA LYS A 164 41.59 -5.04 -11.80
C LYS A 164 41.02 -4.44 -10.50
N ASP A 165 39.86 -3.79 -10.57
CA ASP A 165 39.24 -3.13 -9.41
C ASP A 165 38.62 -4.20 -8.49
N LEU A 166 38.03 -5.24 -9.09
CA LEU A 166 37.46 -6.40 -8.37
C LEU A 166 38.56 -7.25 -7.74
N GLU A 167 39.64 -7.53 -8.47
CA GLU A 167 40.82 -8.23 -7.95
C GLU A 167 41.42 -7.49 -6.75
N GLN A 168 41.60 -6.17 -6.88
CA GLN A 168 42.11 -5.35 -5.80
C GLN A 168 41.19 -5.40 -4.59
N LEU A 169 39.87 -5.31 -4.78
CA LEU A 169 38.90 -5.43 -3.69
C LEU A 169 39.08 -6.75 -2.93
N VAL A 170 39.18 -7.89 -3.62
CA VAL A 170 39.36 -9.21 -2.99
C VAL A 170 40.63 -9.28 -2.13
N THR A 171 41.70 -8.58 -2.55
CA THR A 171 42.94 -8.51 -1.76
C THR A 171 42.86 -7.60 -0.55
N MET A 172 41.92 -6.65 -0.53
CA MET A 172 41.79 -5.64 0.52
C MET A 172 40.87 -6.07 1.67
N VAL A 173 39.97 -7.04 1.46
CA VAL A 173 39.09 -7.55 2.53
C VAL A 173 39.79 -8.60 3.39
N SER A 174 39.44 -8.61 4.68
CA SER A 174 39.93 -9.62 5.63
C SER A 174 39.38 -11.02 5.32
N GLU A 175 40.06 -12.07 5.79
CA GLU A 175 39.60 -13.46 5.62
C GLU A 175 38.17 -13.70 6.16
N GLU A 176 37.80 -13.04 7.25
CA GLU A 176 36.46 -13.12 7.84
C GLU A 176 35.39 -12.47 6.95
N GLU A 177 35.76 -11.49 6.14
CA GLU A 177 34.86 -10.78 5.22
C GLU A 177 34.76 -11.45 3.86
N LYS A 178 35.74 -12.29 3.48
CA LYS A 178 35.72 -13.03 2.20
C LYS A 178 34.48 -13.90 2.03
N GLN A 179 33.91 -14.42 3.12
CA GLN A 179 32.63 -15.16 3.07
C GLN A 179 31.44 -14.31 2.57
N LYS A 180 31.54 -12.97 2.61
CA LYS A 180 30.49 -12.04 2.18
C LYS A 180 30.67 -11.59 0.73
N LEU A 181 31.85 -11.81 0.14
CA LEU A 181 32.18 -11.39 -1.22
C LEU A 181 31.25 -11.95 -2.30
N PRO A 182 30.86 -13.24 -2.28
CA PRO A 182 29.96 -13.77 -3.30
C PRO A 182 28.63 -12.99 -3.36
N ARG A 183 28.03 -12.73 -2.19
CA ARG A 183 26.81 -11.92 -2.09
C ARG A 183 27.03 -10.48 -2.55
N PHE A 184 28.17 -9.88 -2.22
CA PHE A 184 28.51 -8.53 -2.64
C PHE A 184 28.64 -8.40 -4.17
N PHE A 185 29.35 -9.32 -4.83
CA PHE A 185 29.48 -9.33 -6.29
C PHE A 185 28.15 -9.61 -7.00
N LEU A 186 27.28 -10.43 -6.40
CA LEU A 186 25.91 -10.60 -6.87
C LEU A 186 25.12 -9.28 -6.87
N GLU A 187 25.24 -8.44 -5.85
CA GLU A 187 24.57 -7.14 -5.81
C GLU A 187 25.15 -6.15 -6.84
N LEU A 188 26.48 -6.13 -7.04
CA LEU A 188 27.09 -5.33 -8.12
C LEU A 188 26.58 -5.76 -9.50
N TYR A 189 26.44 -7.06 -9.73
CA TYR A 189 25.90 -7.59 -10.98
C TYR A 189 24.43 -7.18 -11.18
N ARG A 190 23.59 -7.27 -10.13
CA ARG A 190 22.19 -6.83 -10.17
C ARG A 190 22.05 -5.34 -10.50
N ASN A 191 22.94 -4.51 -9.94
CA ASN A 191 22.97 -3.08 -10.22
C ASN A 191 23.63 -2.74 -11.56
N GLN A 192 23.96 -3.73 -12.39
CA GLN A 192 24.62 -3.57 -13.69
C GLN A 192 26.02 -2.92 -13.60
N GLN A 193 26.66 -2.99 -12.43
CA GLN A 193 27.97 -2.39 -12.16
C GLN A 193 29.13 -3.29 -12.59
N ILE A 194 28.86 -4.59 -12.80
CA ILE A 194 29.79 -5.57 -13.37
C ILE A 194 29.05 -6.46 -14.36
N SER A 195 29.80 -7.05 -15.29
CA SER A 195 29.28 -7.97 -16.30
C SER A 195 29.08 -9.39 -15.78
N ARG A 196 28.36 -10.21 -16.56
CA ARG A 196 28.13 -11.62 -16.23
C ARG A 196 29.46 -12.41 -16.13
N ALA A 197 30.35 -12.19 -17.09
CA ALA A 197 31.67 -12.84 -17.10
C ALA A 197 32.48 -12.48 -15.85
N GLN A 198 32.32 -11.26 -15.33
CA GLN A 198 33.02 -10.81 -14.13
C GLN A 198 32.48 -11.45 -12.85
N VAL A 199 31.15 -11.57 -12.70
CA VAL A 199 30.57 -12.18 -11.49
C VAL A 199 30.81 -13.70 -11.43
N GLU A 200 30.86 -14.36 -12.59
CA GLU A 200 31.16 -15.80 -12.72
C GLU A 200 32.56 -16.16 -12.18
N CYS A 201 33.49 -15.21 -12.09
CA CYS A 201 34.81 -15.43 -11.48
C CYS A 201 34.75 -15.58 -9.95
N TYR A 202 33.69 -15.10 -9.30
CA TYR A 202 33.62 -14.99 -7.83
C TYR A 202 32.40 -15.68 -7.21
N VAL A 203 31.46 -16.16 -8.04
CA VAL A 203 30.18 -16.73 -7.62
C VAL A 203 29.91 -18.02 -8.39
N SER A 204 29.34 -19.03 -7.73
CA SER A 204 29.07 -20.32 -8.35
C SER A 204 27.95 -20.25 -9.38
N ALA A 205 27.97 -21.14 -10.38
CA ALA A 205 26.91 -21.21 -11.40
C ALA A 205 25.51 -21.46 -10.80
N GLN A 206 25.42 -22.19 -9.67
CA GLN A 206 24.17 -22.44 -8.95
C GLN A 206 23.60 -21.19 -8.30
N ASP A 207 24.45 -20.27 -7.83
CA ASP A 207 24.03 -18.99 -7.24
C ASP A 207 23.62 -17.95 -8.32
N LEU A 208 24.01 -18.18 -9.58
CA LEU A 208 23.67 -17.35 -10.74
C LEU A 208 22.39 -17.80 -11.47
N GLU A 209 22.00 -19.07 -11.32
CA GLU A 209 20.74 -19.60 -11.84
C GLU A 209 19.54 -18.99 -11.08
N GLY A 210 18.67 -18.28 -11.78
CA GLY A 210 17.51 -17.58 -11.19
C GLY A 210 17.66 -16.05 -11.08
N ILE A 211 18.78 -15.48 -11.54
CA ILE A 211 18.98 -14.04 -11.71
C ILE A 211 18.57 -13.64 -13.14
N GLU A 212 17.28 -13.76 -13.45
CA GLU A 212 16.68 -12.78 -14.36
C GLU A 212 16.71 -11.43 -13.64
N VAL A 213 16.70 -10.31 -14.37
CA VAL A 213 16.54 -8.96 -13.81
C VAL A 213 15.19 -8.92 -13.09
N GLN A 214 15.15 -9.46 -11.86
CA GLN A 214 14.05 -9.26 -10.96
C GLN A 214 14.15 -7.80 -10.59
N GLU A 215 13.13 -7.04 -10.99
CA GLU A 215 12.80 -5.75 -10.39
C GLU A 215 13.18 -5.79 -8.91
N LYS A 216 13.86 -4.74 -8.43
CA LYS A 216 14.27 -4.53 -7.04
C LYS A 216 13.46 -5.47 -6.15
N LYS A 217 14.08 -6.51 -5.58
CA LYS A 217 13.42 -7.25 -4.50
C LYS A 217 13.17 -6.22 -3.41
N THR A 218 11.98 -5.64 -3.42
CA THR A 218 11.37 -5.05 -2.25
C THR A 218 11.56 -6.10 -1.17
N PHE A 219 12.19 -5.69 -0.07
CA PHE A 219 12.29 -6.54 1.10
C PHE A 219 10.96 -7.28 1.28
N PRO A 220 10.96 -8.59 1.59
CA PRO A 220 9.73 -9.31 1.89
C PRO A 220 9.25 -8.86 3.28
N GLY A 221 8.88 -7.59 3.39
CA GLY A 221 8.00 -7.04 4.39
C GLY A 221 6.70 -6.78 3.64
N ARG A 222 5.65 -7.48 4.07
CA ARG A 222 4.23 -7.27 3.80
C ARG A 222 3.95 -6.31 2.63
N SER A 223 3.50 -6.86 1.50
CA SER A 223 3.09 -6.04 0.36
C SER A 223 2.13 -4.95 0.83
N ASP A 224 2.47 -3.71 0.47
CA ASP A 224 1.61 -2.59 0.78
C ASP A 224 0.34 -2.73 -0.07
N ARG A 225 -0.74 -3.20 0.55
CA ARG A 225 -2.02 -3.50 -0.12
C ARG A 225 -2.55 -2.28 -0.87
N LEU A 226 -2.23 -1.07 -0.38
CA LEU A 226 -2.54 0.15 -1.12
C LEU A 226 -1.84 0.17 -2.47
N PHE A 227 -0.53 -0.11 -2.53
CA PHE A 227 0.19 -0.19 -3.80
C PHE A 227 -0.22 -1.39 -4.65
N GLU A 228 -0.49 -2.54 -4.05
CA GLU A 228 -0.98 -3.72 -4.79
C GLU A 228 -2.31 -3.43 -5.50
N PHE A 229 -3.16 -2.60 -4.91
CA PHE A 229 -4.41 -2.17 -5.52
C PHE A 229 -4.22 -0.98 -6.47
N LEU A 230 -3.46 0.02 -6.06
CA LEU A 230 -3.28 1.28 -6.78
C LEU A 230 -2.53 1.08 -8.10
N VAL A 231 -1.49 0.25 -8.15
CA VAL A 231 -0.67 0.06 -9.36
C VAL A 231 -1.51 -0.52 -10.52
N PRO A 232 -2.26 -1.62 -10.35
CA PRO A 232 -3.20 -2.09 -11.37
C PRO A 232 -4.26 -1.05 -11.71
N CYS A 233 -4.78 -0.31 -10.72
CA CYS A 233 -5.77 0.73 -10.97
C CYS A 233 -5.22 1.82 -11.89
N LEU A 234 -4.06 2.39 -11.57
CA LEU A 234 -3.39 3.40 -12.39
C LEU A 234 -3.15 2.90 -13.82
N LYS A 235 -2.76 1.63 -13.98
CA LYS A 235 -2.43 1.06 -15.30
C LYS A 235 -3.67 0.76 -16.14
N GLU A 236 -4.67 0.11 -15.57
CA GLU A 236 -5.74 -0.55 -16.34
C GLU A 236 -7.14 -0.02 -16.04
N HIS A 237 -7.37 0.52 -14.84
CA HIS A 237 -8.71 0.88 -14.34
C HIS A 237 -8.95 2.37 -14.11
N MET A 238 -7.96 3.24 -14.26
CA MET A 238 -8.12 4.69 -14.13
C MET A 238 -7.99 5.37 -15.49
N ARG A 239 -8.96 6.21 -15.82
CA ARG A 239 -8.89 7.11 -16.99
C ARG A 239 -7.90 8.26 -16.72
N ILE A 240 -7.42 8.90 -17.78
CA ILE A 240 -6.72 10.18 -17.63
C ILE A 240 -7.73 11.20 -17.08
N GLY A 241 -7.32 11.97 -16.08
CA GLY A 241 -8.15 12.84 -15.25
C GLY A 241 -8.84 12.13 -14.09
N ALA A 242 -8.74 10.81 -13.97
CA ALA A 242 -9.35 10.09 -12.85
C ALA A 242 -8.62 10.36 -11.54
N ARG A 243 -9.38 10.35 -10.44
CA ARG A 243 -8.85 10.59 -9.10
C ARG A 243 -8.93 9.35 -8.22
N PHE A 244 -8.01 9.24 -7.30
CA PHE A 244 -7.91 8.18 -6.31
C PHE A 244 -7.79 8.78 -4.91
N SER A 245 -8.50 8.21 -3.95
CA SER A 245 -8.32 8.48 -2.52
C SER A 245 -8.52 7.17 -1.74
N CYS A 246 -8.12 7.14 -0.48
CA CYS A 246 -8.22 5.96 0.36
C CYS A 246 -8.33 6.31 1.83
N TYR A 247 -8.75 5.34 2.64
CA TYR A 247 -8.49 5.39 4.08
C TYR A 247 -6.99 5.18 4.33
N VAL A 248 -6.42 6.01 5.20
CA VAL A 248 -5.03 5.92 5.65
C VAL A 248 -5.02 5.71 7.15
N GLU A 249 -4.46 4.58 7.58
CA GLU A 249 -4.33 4.21 9.01
C GLU A 249 -3.30 5.07 9.74
N ASP A 250 -2.13 5.31 9.12
CA ASP A 250 -1.08 6.17 9.67
C ASP A 250 -1.16 7.60 9.10
N PRO A 251 -1.54 8.60 9.91
CA PRO A 251 -1.70 9.99 9.48
C PRO A 251 -0.38 10.72 9.20
N SER A 252 0.76 10.04 9.27
CA SER A 252 2.06 10.59 8.86
C SER A 252 2.06 10.97 7.38
N SER A 253 2.61 12.16 7.09
CA SER A 253 2.81 12.68 5.72
C SER A 253 3.41 11.62 4.82
N LYS A 254 2.95 11.56 3.56
CA LYS A 254 3.58 10.68 2.56
C LYS A 254 4.73 11.37 1.83
N TYR A 255 4.91 12.69 1.99
CA TYR A 255 6.15 13.35 1.55
C TYR A 255 7.33 12.80 2.35
N GLY A 256 8.37 12.38 1.63
CA GLY A 256 9.54 11.73 2.23
C GLY A 256 9.33 10.24 2.56
N HIS A 257 8.14 9.67 2.37
CA HIS A 257 7.95 8.23 2.44
C HIS A 257 8.54 7.57 1.18
N PRO A 258 9.58 6.72 1.28
CA PRO A 258 10.39 6.32 0.11
C PRO A 258 9.59 5.74 -1.07
N LEU A 259 8.61 4.87 -0.79
CA LEU A 259 7.78 4.27 -1.85
C LEU A 259 6.78 5.26 -2.46
N PHE A 260 6.23 6.17 -1.64
CA PHE A 260 5.29 7.18 -2.13
C PHE A 260 6.02 8.24 -2.94
N GLU A 261 7.20 8.64 -2.48
CA GLU A 261 8.09 9.56 -3.17
C GLU A 261 8.46 9.01 -4.55
N GLU A 262 8.99 7.79 -4.61
CA GLU A 262 9.47 7.17 -5.85
C GLU A 262 8.35 6.89 -6.85
N HIS A 263 7.20 6.37 -6.40
CA HIS A 263 6.18 5.85 -7.32
C HIS A 263 5.00 6.80 -7.58
N ILE A 264 4.72 7.73 -6.66
CA ILE A 264 3.55 8.62 -6.72
C ILE A 264 3.97 10.07 -6.89
N ILE A 265 4.77 10.61 -5.96
CA ILE A 265 5.05 12.05 -5.87
C ILE A 265 5.98 12.51 -7.00
N LEU A 266 7.03 11.74 -7.31
CA LEU A 266 7.97 12.06 -8.39
C LEU A 266 7.48 11.61 -9.77
N ASN A 267 6.34 10.94 -9.86
CA ASN A 267 5.80 10.46 -11.12
C ASN A 267 5.14 11.62 -11.89
N PRO A 268 5.68 12.03 -13.06
CA PRO A 268 5.17 13.18 -13.79
C PRO A 268 3.77 12.95 -14.40
N MET A 269 3.32 11.69 -14.43
CA MET A 269 1.98 11.31 -14.91
C MET A 269 0.94 11.36 -13.80
N LEU A 270 1.33 11.70 -12.57
CA LEU A 270 0.46 11.78 -11.42
C LEU A 270 0.56 13.16 -10.77
N SER A 271 -0.53 13.61 -10.18
CA SER A 271 -0.50 14.70 -9.20
C SER A 271 -0.90 14.16 -7.83
N TYR A 272 -0.19 14.58 -6.78
CA TYR A 272 -0.41 14.17 -5.40
C TYR A 272 -0.75 15.37 -4.53
N LYS A 273 -1.73 15.20 -3.65
CA LYS A 273 -2.09 16.19 -2.62
C LYS A 273 -2.38 15.47 -1.32
N GLU A 274 -2.00 16.09 -0.22
CA GLU A 274 -2.38 15.64 1.12
C GLU A 274 -2.77 16.83 2.00
N ARG A 275 -3.62 16.57 2.98
CA ARG A 275 -4.01 17.52 4.02
C ARG A 275 -4.40 16.78 5.29
N TRP A 276 -4.16 17.39 6.43
CA TRP A 276 -4.65 16.89 7.71
C TRP A 276 -6.04 17.43 8.01
N ILE A 277 -6.80 16.65 8.75
CA ILE A 277 -8.04 17.06 9.39
C ILE A 277 -8.00 16.65 10.85
N ASP A 278 -8.72 17.39 11.69
CA ASP A 278 -8.95 17.00 13.07
C ASP A 278 -10.12 16.00 13.13
N ILE A 279 -9.96 14.97 13.96
CA ILE A 279 -10.94 13.90 14.21
C ILE A 279 -10.99 13.59 15.70
N GLU A 280 -12.10 13.05 16.17
CA GLU A 280 -12.28 12.69 17.57
C GLU A 280 -12.30 11.17 17.69
N VAL A 281 -11.15 10.59 18.06
CA VAL A 281 -11.02 9.13 18.22
C VAL A 281 -11.33 8.76 19.67
N PRO A 282 -12.30 7.86 19.92
CA PRO A 282 -12.63 7.43 21.28
C PRO A 282 -11.45 6.72 21.94
N SER A 283 -11.32 6.88 23.26
CA SER A 283 -10.21 6.30 24.04
C SER A 283 -10.18 4.75 24.02
N TYR A 284 -11.30 4.12 23.67
CA TYR A 284 -11.44 2.67 23.53
C TYR A 284 -11.25 2.16 22.09
N CYS A 285 -10.88 3.01 21.14
CA CYS A 285 -10.42 2.59 19.81
C CYS A 285 -9.04 1.92 19.94
N LYS A 286 -8.89 0.70 19.41
CA LYS A 286 -7.68 -0.11 19.57
C LYS A 286 -6.73 -0.11 18.38
N TYR A 287 -7.17 0.43 17.24
CA TYR A 287 -6.43 0.38 15.97
C TYR A 287 -6.03 1.76 15.43
N TYR A 288 -6.64 2.83 15.93
CA TYR A 288 -6.28 4.20 15.57
C TYR A 288 -5.92 4.99 16.81
N SER A 289 -4.89 5.83 16.70
CA SER A 289 -4.42 6.66 17.80
C SER A 289 -4.19 8.10 17.36
N GLY A 290 -4.50 9.05 18.24
CA GLY A 290 -4.39 10.47 17.94
C GLY A 290 -5.71 11.06 17.43
N ASN A 291 -5.70 12.36 17.16
CA ASN A 291 -6.88 13.15 16.82
C ASN A 291 -6.73 13.84 15.46
N GLN A 292 -5.89 13.28 14.60
CA GLN A 292 -5.66 13.80 13.25
C GLN A 292 -5.68 12.67 12.25
N ALA A 293 -6.27 12.93 11.09
CA ALA A 293 -6.27 12.02 9.95
C ALA A 293 -5.66 12.70 8.72
N LEU A 294 -5.00 11.90 7.88
CA LEU A 294 -4.41 12.36 6.63
C LEU A 294 -5.34 12.02 5.46
N VAL A 295 -5.84 13.04 4.80
CA VAL A 295 -6.59 12.90 3.56
C VAL A 295 -5.65 13.05 2.38
N ILE A 296 -5.57 12.04 1.52
CA ILE A 296 -4.75 12.08 0.31
C ILE A 296 -5.60 12.05 -0.96
N THR A 297 -5.07 12.59 -2.05
CA THR A 297 -5.65 12.49 -3.38
C THR A 297 -4.55 12.34 -4.41
N ILE A 298 -4.72 11.37 -5.31
CA ILE A 298 -3.86 11.14 -6.48
C ILE A 298 -4.71 11.36 -7.73
N THR A 299 -4.27 12.20 -8.65
CA THR A 299 -4.90 12.33 -9.97
C THR A 299 -3.99 11.73 -11.03
N LYS A 300 -4.56 10.96 -11.96
CA LYS A 300 -3.85 10.45 -13.13
C LYS A 300 -3.86 11.50 -14.23
N GLU A 301 -2.73 12.13 -14.50
CA GLU A 301 -2.57 13.21 -15.48
C GLU A 301 -2.23 12.69 -16.89
N GLY A 302 -1.67 11.47 -17.01
CA GLY A 302 -1.27 10.88 -18.29
C GLY A 302 -1.36 9.36 -18.37
#